data_AF-A0A7X7E386-F1
#
_entry.id   AF-A0A7X7E386-F1
#
_cell.length_a   1.000
_cell.length_b   1.000
_cell.length_c   1.000
_cell.angle_alpha   90.00
_cell.angle_beta   90.00
_cell.angle_gamma   90.00
#
_symmetry.space_group_name_H-M   'P 1'
#
loop_
_entity.id
_entity.type
_entity.pdbx_description
1 polymer ?
#
loop_
_entity_poly.entity_id
_entity_poly.type
_entity_poly.pdbx_seq_one_letter_code
_entity_poly.pdbx_strand_id
1 'polypeptide(L)'
;MRNKILLIVMIFVTSLWAYEVDLPEETSACSLSMKITLDTVNANDRVGRATVEIRVTDKSGAPLSGYNLQLSSSGGTFLCESSGITADGEADEERNCFTTDFDGIARIRLVSIPMNLQVQIKASCNCGDYEIKTAGSLKVTHGTVKKTKNK
;
A
#
# COMPACT_ATOMS: atom_id res chain seq x y z
N MET A 1 -7.42 -80.81 -4.95
CA MET A 1 -8.35 -79.80 -4.41
C MET A 1 -7.55 -78.82 -3.55
N ARG A 2 -7.79 -77.50 -3.76
CA ARG A 2 -7.61 -76.40 -2.78
C ARG A 2 -6.16 -75.96 -2.47
N ASN A 3 -5.68 -74.92 -3.18
CA ASN A 3 -5.53 -73.50 -2.73
C ASN A 3 -4.24 -73.27 -1.93
N LYS A 4 -3.19 -72.67 -2.51
CA LYS A 4 -2.95 -71.22 -2.72
C LYS A 4 -3.09 -70.39 -1.43
N ILE A 5 -1.98 -69.82 -0.95
CA ILE A 5 -1.76 -68.38 -0.75
C ILE A 5 -0.24 -68.15 -0.71
N LEU A 6 0.26 -67.47 -1.74
CA LEU A 6 1.64 -67.02 -1.90
C LEU A 6 1.71 -65.61 -1.30
N LEU A 7 2.51 -65.42 -0.25
CA LEU A 7 2.68 -64.15 0.45
C LEU A 7 3.75 -63.32 -0.30
N ILE A 8 3.32 -62.47 -1.23
CA ILE A 8 4.20 -61.50 -1.91
C ILE A 8 4.25 -60.24 -1.05
N VAL A 9 5.39 -60.01 -0.41
CA VAL A 9 5.74 -58.76 0.23
C VAL A 9 6.02 -57.74 -0.89
N MET A 10 5.03 -56.94 -1.23
CA MET A 10 5.21 -55.79 -2.13
C MET A 10 5.85 -54.64 -1.33
N ILE A 11 7.17 -54.53 -1.45
CA ILE A 11 7.89 -53.30 -1.12
C ILE A 11 7.52 -52.30 -2.22
N PHE A 12 6.57 -51.42 -1.92
CA PHE A 12 6.24 -50.27 -2.75
C PHE A 12 7.42 -49.29 -2.69
N VAL A 13 8.32 -49.40 -3.65
CA VAL A 13 9.28 -48.34 -3.97
C VAL A 13 8.46 -47.23 -4.61
N THR A 14 7.90 -46.33 -3.79
CA THR A 14 7.32 -45.09 -4.30
C THR A 14 8.48 -44.23 -4.76
N SER A 15 8.72 -44.27 -6.07
CA SER A 15 9.60 -43.35 -6.76
C SER A 15 9.25 -41.92 -6.37
N LEU A 16 10.27 -41.23 -5.88
CA LEU A 16 10.31 -39.80 -5.72
C LEU A 16 9.77 -39.12 -6.98
N TRP A 17 8.61 -38.50 -6.85
CA TRP A 17 8.35 -37.25 -7.53
C TRP A 17 8.33 -36.20 -6.43
N ALA A 18 9.53 -35.85 -5.96
CA ALA A 18 9.72 -34.53 -5.38
C ALA A 18 9.52 -33.57 -6.56
N TYR A 19 8.27 -33.18 -6.79
CA TYR A 19 8.05 -31.91 -7.43
C TYR A 19 8.57 -30.88 -6.43
N GLU A 20 9.79 -30.40 -6.66
CA GLU A 20 10.06 -29.01 -6.32
C GLU A 20 9.08 -28.23 -7.21
N VAL A 21 7.89 -27.98 -6.68
CA VAL A 21 7.15 -26.80 -7.09
C VAL A 21 8.09 -25.69 -6.64
N ASP A 22 8.91 -25.21 -7.57
CA ASP A 22 9.43 -23.86 -7.53
C ASP A 22 8.19 -22.97 -7.49
N LEU A 23 7.67 -22.78 -6.27
CA LEU A 23 6.88 -21.61 -5.94
C LEU A 23 7.79 -20.47 -6.41
N PRO A 24 7.32 -19.58 -7.31
CA PRO A 24 8.14 -18.45 -7.72
C PRO A 24 8.59 -17.80 -6.42
N GLU A 25 9.90 -17.83 -6.15
CA GLU A 25 10.44 -17.17 -4.98
C GLU A 25 9.83 -15.78 -5.00
N GLU A 26 9.15 -15.40 -3.91
CA GLU A 26 8.56 -14.08 -3.69
C GLU A 26 9.69 -13.05 -3.85
N THR A 27 9.93 -12.69 -5.10
CA THR A 27 11.06 -11.91 -5.56
C THR A 27 10.51 -10.76 -6.37
N SER A 28 9.36 -10.19 -5.94
CA SER A 28 8.91 -8.92 -6.47
C SER A 28 10.12 -7.99 -6.44
N ALA A 29 10.55 -7.54 -7.63
CA ALA A 29 11.78 -6.77 -7.79
C ALA A 29 11.74 -5.47 -6.97
N CYS A 30 10.54 -5.09 -6.53
CA CYS A 30 10.27 -3.96 -5.69
C CYS A 30 9.33 -4.27 -4.52
N SER A 31 9.32 -3.33 -3.59
CA SER A 31 8.51 -3.29 -2.37
C SER A 31 7.74 -1.97 -2.32
N LEU A 32 6.58 -2.01 -1.66
CA LEU A 32 5.66 -0.89 -1.51
C LEU A 32 5.43 -0.60 -0.04
N SER A 33 5.63 0.65 0.37
CA SER A 33 5.36 1.10 1.74
C SER A 33 4.48 2.34 1.74
N MET A 34 3.71 2.50 2.82
CA MET A 34 2.76 3.60 2.98
C MET A 34 2.97 4.29 4.31
N LYS A 35 2.99 5.62 4.28
CA LYS A 35 2.97 6.50 5.44
C LYS A 35 1.79 7.45 5.32
N ILE A 36 0.95 7.49 6.35
CA ILE A 36 -0.22 8.37 6.40
C ILE A 36 0.05 9.42 7.48
N THR A 37 0.00 10.69 7.10
CA THR A 37 0.19 11.83 8.00
C THR A 37 -1.11 12.61 8.09
N LEU A 38 -1.77 12.60 9.25
CA LEU A 38 -2.99 13.35 9.48
C LEU A 38 -2.69 14.84 9.65
N ASP A 39 -3.47 15.71 9.01
CA ASP A 39 -3.40 17.15 9.25
C ASP A 39 -3.92 17.50 10.65
N THR A 40 -3.59 18.70 11.13
CA THR A 40 -4.22 19.21 12.35
C THR A 40 -5.74 19.30 12.19
N VAL A 41 -6.46 18.71 13.14
CA VAL A 41 -7.93 18.73 13.21
C VAL A 41 -8.38 19.75 14.23
N ASN A 42 -9.12 20.77 13.80
CA ASN A 42 -9.69 21.78 14.67
C ASN A 42 -11.06 21.34 15.22
N ALA A 43 -11.50 21.96 16.31
CA ALA A 43 -12.77 21.63 16.96
C ALA A 43 -14.01 21.82 16.06
N ASN A 44 -13.93 22.72 15.07
CA ASN A 44 -15.02 22.99 14.14
C ASN A 44 -14.95 22.16 12.85
N ASP A 45 -13.87 21.38 12.66
CA ASP A 45 -13.70 20.60 11.44
C ASP A 45 -14.72 19.45 11.42
N ARG A 46 -15.44 19.33 10.31
CA ARG A 46 -16.44 18.27 10.11
C ARG A 46 -15.86 17.04 9.42
N VAL A 47 -14.71 17.19 8.78
CA VAL A 47 -13.96 16.15 8.07
C VAL A 47 -12.48 16.32 8.34
N GLY A 48 -11.74 15.22 8.30
CA GLY A 48 -10.28 15.23 8.35
C GLY A 48 -9.65 15.37 6.98
N ARG A 49 -8.34 15.66 7.01
CA ARG A 49 -7.46 15.64 5.85
C ARG A 49 -6.17 14.94 6.25
N ALA A 50 -5.53 14.28 5.29
CA ALA A 50 -4.25 13.63 5.49
C ALA A 50 -3.42 13.70 4.21
N THR A 51 -2.11 13.52 4.36
CA THR A 51 -1.19 13.22 3.26
C THR A 51 -0.84 11.74 3.30
N VAL A 52 -1.08 11.04 2.19
CA VAL A 52 -0.67 9.66 1.97
C VAL A 52 0.60 9.69 1.14
N GLU A 53 1.70 9.24 1.74
CA GLU A 53 2.99 9.08 1.09
C GLU A 53 3.20 7.59 0.81
N ILE A 54 3.36 7.25 -0.47
CA ILE A 54 3.66 5.89 -0.92
C ILE A 54 5.07 5.87 -1.45
N ARG A 55 5.87 4.89 -1.02
CA ARG A 55 7.24 4.71 -1.49
C ARG A 55 7.39 3.36 -2.15
N VAL A 56 7.97 3.38 -3.36
CA VAL A 56 8.35 2.20 -4.13
C VAL A 56 9.88 2.11 -4.12
N THR A 57 10.40 0.97 -3.71
CA THR A 57 11.84 0.70 -3.68
C THR A 57 12.16 -0.64 -4.27
N ASP A 58 13.34 -0.83 -4.82
CA ASP A 58 13.83 -2.17 -5.16
C ASP A 58 14.15 -3.00 -3.89
N LYS A 59 14.60 -4.24 -4.08
CA LYS A 59 15.01 -5.13 -2.97
C LYS A 59 16.17 -4.60 -2.13
N SER A 60 17.01 -3.74 -2.70
CA SER A 60 18.15 -3.12 -1.99
C SER A 60 17.74 -1.86 -1.21
N GLY A 61 16.50 -1.39 -1.39
CA GLY A 61 15.99 -0.16 -0.81
C GLY A 61 16.22 1.08 -1.67
N ALA A 62 16.72 0.91 -2.90
CA ALA A 62 16.90 2.02 -3.84
C ALA A 62 15.52 2.50 -4.34
N PRO A 63 15.30 3.82 -4.46
CA PRO A 63 14.02 4.36 -4.90
C PRO A 63 13.73 4.03 -6.37
N LEU A 64 12.45 3.78 -6.68
CA LEU A 64 11.99 3.47 -8.03
C LEU A 64 10.94 4.48 -8.52
N SER A 65 11.31 5.23 -9.56
CA SER A 65 10.49 6.29 -10.15
C SER A 65 9.61 5.79 -11.31
N GLY A 66 8.56 6.54 -11.64
CA GLY A 66 7.69 6.23 -12.79
C GLY A 66 6.66 5.13 -12.53
N TYR A 67 6.50 4.65 -11.29
CA TYR A 67 5.55 3.60 -10.96
C TYR A 67 4.15 4.18 -10.74
N ASN A 68 3.18 3.72 -11.53
CA ASN A 68 1.78 4.10 -11.38
C ASN A 68 1.11 3.34 -10.22
N LEU A 69 0.42 4.09 -9.38
CA LEU A 69 -0.27 3.62 -8.19
C LEU A 69 -1.78 3.56 -8.44
N GLN A 70 -2.38 2.47 -8.01
CA GLN A 70 -3.82 2.34 -7.87
C GLN A 70 -4.16 2.52 -6.38
N LEU A 71 -5.02 3.50 -6.09
CA LEU A 71 -5.42 3.83 -4.72
C LEU A 71 -6.90 3.55 -4.51
N SER A 72 -7.24 3.06 -3.33
CA SER A 72 -8.62 2.98 -2.87
C SER A 72 -8.71 3.36 -1.40
N SER A 73 -9.85 3.91 -1.01
CA SER A 73 -10.14 4.25 0.38
C SER A 73 -11.56 3.86 0.74
N SER A 74 -11.77 3.39 1.97
CA SER A 74 -13.12 3.16 2.50
C SER A 74 -13.83 4.44 2.94
N GLY A 75 -13.15 5.60 2.86
CA GLY A 75 -13.69 6.92 3.21
C GLY A 75 -12.76 8.06 2.82
N GLY A 76 -13.32 9.23 2.53
CA GLY A 76 -12.58 10.37 1.97
C GLY A 76 -12.31 10.24 0.46
N THR A 77 -11.61 11.23 -0.09
CA THR A 77 -11.37 11.38 -1.52
C THR A 77 -9.90 11.72 -1.76
N PHE A 78 -9.27 11.03 -2.71
CA PHE A 78 -7.91 11.39 -3.13
C PHE A 78 -7.95 12.63 -4.02
N LEU A 79 -7.10 13.60 -3.71
CA LEU A 79 -6.91 14.83 -4.45
C LEU A 79 -5.44 14.95 -4.82
N CYS A 80 -5.20 15.16 -6.11
CA CYS A 80 -3.90 15.54 -6.63
C CYS A 80 -3.84 17.07 -6.58
N GLU A 81 -3.18 17.61 -5.55
CA GLU A 81 -2.89 19.03 -5.46
C GLU A 81 -1.52 19.28 -6.10
N SER A 82 -1.47 20.14 -7.12
CA SER A 82 -0.18 20.62 -7.61
C SER A 82 0.44 21.50 -6.52
N SER A 83 1.59 21.09 -5.99
CA SER A 83 2.42 21.98 -5.16
C SER A 83 2.85 23.11 -6.09
N GLY A 84 2.15 24.24 -6.02
CA GLY A 84 2.14 25.28 -7.05
C GLY A 84 3.52 25.72 -7.55
N ILE A 85 3.52 26.08 -8.85
CA ILE A 85 4.49 26.85 -9.63
C ILE A 85 5.97 26.54 -9.34
N THR A 86 6.65 25.95 -10.32
CA THR A 86 8.12 25.90 -10.32
C THR A 86 8.68 27.33 -10.23
N ALA A 87 9.95 27.49 -9.81
CA ALA A 87 10.60 28.81 -9.74
C ALA A 87 10.59 29.57 -11.08
N ASP A 88 10.22 28.89 -12.16
CA ASP A 88 10.26 29.32 -13.55
C ASP A 88 8.89 29.76 -14.08
N GLY A 89 7.83 29.73 -13.27
CA GLY A 89 6.50 30.21 -13.65
C GLY A 89 5.71 29.27 -14.56
N GLU A 90 6.25 28.11 -14.92
CA GLU A 90 5.54 27.09 -15.69
C GLU A 90 4.57 26.33 -14.79
N ALA A 91 3.32 26.25 -15.24
CA ALA A 91 2.37 25.31 -14.68
C ALA A 91 2.96 23.91 -14.93
N ASP A 92 3.10 23.15 -13.85
CA ASP A 92 3.51 21.75 -13.92
C ASP A 92 2.33 20.95 -14.50
N GLU A 93 2.17 21.02 -15.83
CA GLU A 93 0.98 20.54 -16.55
C GLU A 93 0.81 19.02 -16.49
N GLU A 94 1.80 18.28 -15.98
CA GLU A 94 1.80 16.81 -16.01
C GLU A 94 2.31 16.15 -14.71
N ARG A 95 2.10 16.76 -13.53
CA ARG A 95 2.30 16.00 -12.29
C ARG A 95 1.17 14.99 -12.07
N ASN A 96 1.41 13.75 -12.47
CA ASN A 96 0.62 12.62 -12.02
C ASN A 96 0.96 12.30 -10.55
N CYS A 97 0.15 12.79 -9.61
CA CYS A 97 0.36 12.50 -8.17
C CYS A 97 0.25 11.01 -7.82
N PHE A 98 -0.25 10.19 -8.74
CA PHE A 98 -0.34 8.73 -8.59
C PHE A 98 0.85 8.02 -9.23
N THR A 99 1.88 8.73 -9.68
CA THR A 99 3.14 8.16 -10.15
C THR A 99 4.26 8.52 -9.18
N THR A 100 5.18 7.60 -8.92
CA THR A 100 6.34 7.91 -8.09
C THR A 100 7.30 8.89 -8.77
N ASP A 101 7.78 9.87 -7.99
CA ASP A 101 8.83 10.82 -8.38
C ASP A 101 10.21 10.15 -8.44
N PHE A 102 11.26 10.94 -8.73
CA PHE A 102 12.65 10.45 -8.77
C PHE A 102 13.16 9.88 -7.44
N ASP A 103 12.55 10.25 -6.32
CA ASP A 103 12.83 9.68 -4.99
C ASP A 103 12.02 8.40 -4.73
N GLY A 104 11.29 7.91 -5.73
CA GLY A 104 10.43 6.73 -5.64
C GLY A 104 9.22 6.97 -4.76
N ILE A 105 8.78 8.23 -4.61
CA ILE A 105 7.72 8.61 -3.70
C ILE A 105 6.55 9.23 -4.49
N ALA A 106 5.32 8.84 -4.14
CA ALA A 106 4.12 9.55 -4.54
C ALA A 106 3.44 10.15 -3.30
N ARG A 107 3.04 11.42 -3.38
CA ARG A 107 2.36 12.13 -2.29
C ARG A 107 0.98 12.56 -2.75
N ILE A 108 -0.04 12.05 -2.07
CA ILE A 108 -1.44 12.24 -2.45
C ILE A 108 -2.19 12.81 -1.24
N ARG A 109 -3.04 13.81 -1.46
CA ARG A 109 -3.91 14.34 -0.42
C ARG A 109 -5.14 13.47 -0.31
N LEU A 110 -5.49 13.07 0.90
CA LEU A 110 -6.75 12.43 1.20
C LEU A 110 -7.61 13.44 1.97
N VAL A 111 -8.69 13.91 1.33
CA VAL A 111 -9.59 14.92 1.87
C VAL A 111 -10.95 14.31 2.23
N SER A 112 -11.80 15.08 2.90
CA SER A 112 -13.17 14.66 3.25
C SER A 112 -13.23 13.37 4.08
N ILE A 113 -12.23 13.13 4.93
CA ILE A 113 -12.15 11.92 5.75
C ILE A 113 -13.23 12.00 6.85
N PRO A 114 -14.14 11.01 6.97
CA PRO A 114 -15.19 11.04 7.97
C PRO A 114 -14.62 11.01 9.39
N MET A 115 -15.18 11.86 10.26
CA MET A 115 -14.83 11.88 11.69
C MET A 115 -15.32 10.62 12.39
N ASN A 116 -14.54 10.19 13.39
CA ASN A 116 -14.84 9.07 14.30
C ASN A 116 -15.04 7.70 13.63
N LEU A 117 -14.79 7.59 12.32
CA LEU A 117 -14.81 6.34 11.58
C LEU A 117 -13.38 5.87 11.27
N GLN A 118 -13.13 4.56 11.33
CA GLN A 118 -11.88 4.00 10.84
C GLN A 118 -11.95 3.91 9.31
N VAL A 119 -10.98 4.54 8.66
CA VAL A 119 -10.83 4.55 7.20
C VAL A 119 -9.65 3.65 6.83
N GLN A 120 -9.88 2.73 5.91
CA GLN A 120 -8.88 1.84 5.33
C GLN A 120 -8.43 2.43 4.00
N ILE A 121 -7.12 2.59 3.84
CA ILE A 121 -6.48 3.10 2.63
C ILE A 121 -5.64 1.96 2.06
N LYS A 122 -5.79 1.67 0.78
CA LYS A 122 -5.02 0.64 0.07
C LYS A 122 -4.33 1.26 -1.12
N ALA A 123 -3.11 0.81 -1.37
CA ALA A 123 -2.35 1.14 -2.55
C ALA A 123 -1.84 -0.13 -3.21
N SER A 124 -1.81 -0.16 -4.53
CA SER A 124 -1.12 -1.19 -5.30
C SER A 124 -0.37 -0.59 -6.48
N CYS A 125 0.66 -1.29 -6.93
CA CYS A 125 1.36 -0.95 -8.17
C CYS A 125 1.89 -2.21 -8.85
N ASN A 126 2.10 -2.11 -10.16
CA ASN A 126 2.69 -3.20 -10.94
C ASN A 126 4.21 -3.09 -10.90
N CYS A 127 4.86 -4.20 -10.59
CA CYS A 127 6.29 -4.35 -10.48
C CYS A 127 6.80 -5.42 -11.45
N GLY A 128 6.84 -5.07 -12.73
CA GLY A 128 6.98 -6.06 -13.80
C GLY A 128 5.73 -6.93 -13.87
N ASP A 129 5.87 -8.23 -13.65
CA ASP A 129 4.79 -9.22 -13.79
C ASP A 129 3.92 -9.38 -12.54
N TYR A 130 4.25 -8.70 -11.45
CA TYR A 130 3.56 -8.86 -10.15
C TYR A 130 2.91 -7.56 -9.69
N GLU A 131 1.70 -7.65 -9.14
CA GLU A 131 1.04 -6.54 -8.45
C GLU A 131 1.40 -6.60 -6.95
N ILE A 132 2.07 -5.57 -6.44
CA ILE A 132 2.37 -5.45 -5.01
C ILE A 132 1.36 -4.52 -4.33
N LYS A 133 1.03 -4.81 -3.06
CA LYS A 133 -0.04 -4.13 -2.32
C LYS A 133 0.44 -3.69 -0.95
N THR A 134 -0.06 -2.55 -0.49
CA THR A 134 0.11 -2.08 0.88
C THR A 134 -1.19 -1.46 1.38
N ALA A 135 -1.39 -1.44 2.70
CA ALA A 135 -2.57 -0.88 3.31
C ALA A 135 -2.22 -0.17 4.61
N GLY A 136 -3.00 0.87 4.91
CA GLY A 136 -2.92 1.62 6.16
C GLY A 136 -4.33 1.95 6.66
N SER A 137 -4.43 2.22 7.95
CA SER A 137 -5.71 2.67 8.53
C SER A 137 -5.51 3.98 9.28
N LEU A 138 -6.54 4.83 9.23
CA LEU A 138 -6.57 6.12 9.89
C LEU A 138 -7.93 6.31 10.55
N LYS A 139 -7.93 6.92 11.73
CA LYS A 139 -9.14 7.40 12.39
C LYS A 139 -8.95 8.86 12.76
N VAL A 140 -9.85 9.71 12.31
CA VAL A 140 -9.83 11.14 12.62
C VAL A 140 -10.73 11.37 13.83
N THR A 141 -10.19 11.97 14.89
CA THR A 141 -10.95 12.35 16.07
C THR A 141 -10.69 13.81 16.39
N HIS A 142 -11.70 14.52 16.89
CA HIS A 142 -11.47 15.83 17.49
C HIS A 142 -10.51 15.69 18.67
N GLY A 143 -9.48 16.54 18.69
CA GLY A 143 -8.70 16.73 19.91
C GLY A 143 -9.64 17.25 21.01
N THR A 144 -9.64 16.62 22.18
CA THR A 144 -10.33 17.17 23.34
C THR A 144 -9.61 18.47 23.72
N VAL A 145 -10.15 19.62 23.32
CA VAL A 145 -9.72 20.92 23.85
C VAL A 145 -10.13 20.94 25.31
N LYS A 146 -9.23 20.54 26.21
CA LYS A 146 -9.38 20.85 27.64
C LYS A 146 -9.30 22.37 27.76
N LYS A 147 -10.45 23.04 27.76
CA LYS A 147 -10.55 24.43 28.21
C LYS A 147 -10.20 24.46 29.69
N THR A 148 -8.93 24.67 30.03
CA THR A 148 -8.54 25.04 31.38
C THR A 148 -9.04 26.46 31.62
N LYS A 149 -10.14 26.61 32.36
CA LYS A 149 -10.53 27.91 32.93
C LYS A 149 -9.49 28.24 34.00
N ASN A 150 -8.64 29.24 33.75
CA ASN A 150 -7.92 29.88 34.84
C ASN A 150 -8.94 30.71 35.64
N LYS A 151 -9.03 30.38 36.92
CA LYS A 151 -9.79 31.11 37.93
C LYS A 151 -8.90 32.20 38.52
#